data_AF-A0A378IRG1-F1
#
_entry.id   AF-A0A378IRG1-F1
#
_cell.length_a   1.000
_cell.length_b   1.000
_cell.length_c   1.000
_cell.angle_alpha   90.00
_cell.angle_beta   90.00
_cell.angle_gamma   90.00
#
_symmetry.space_group_name_H-M   'P 1'
#
loop_
_entity.id
_entity.type
_entity.pdbx_description
1 polymer ?
#
loop_
_entity_poly.entity_id
_entity_poly.type
_entity_poly.pdbx_seq_one_letter_code
_entity_poly.pdbx_strand_id
1 'polypeptide(L)'
;MFHPKNEDKIAKILKDSDAGFKVASDTNGNFLKSRLFSTQTDAASVLVNIRSKIDLSYIAIEVEPGGRGWYIVYNANPAVLNQFPHEGIENNSLPEP
;
A
#
# COMPACT_ATOMS: atom_id res chain seq x y z
N MET A 1 -16.77 -18.41 17.35
CA MET A 1 -15.61 -18.65 16.46
C MET A 1 -15.38 -17.37 15.67
N PHE A 2 -14.27 -16.67 15.91
CA PHE A 2 -13.89 -15.49 15.12
C PHE A 2 -13.36 -16.01 13.78
N HIS A 3 -14.13 -15.88 12.71
CA HIS A 3 -13.56 -15.96 11.37
C HIS A 3 -12.78 -14.66 11.18
N PRO A 4 -11.44 -14.68 11.02
CA PRO A 4 -10.74 -13.47 10.64
C PRO A 4 -11.37 -12.98 9.34
N LYS A 5 -11.81 -11.72 9.32
CA LYS A 5 -12.41 -11.13 8.13
C LYS A 5 -11.37 -11.23 7.01
N ASN A 6 -11.82 -11.40 5.76
CA ASN A 6 -10.89 -11.50 4.62
C ASN A 6 -9.94 -10.30 4.59
N GLU A 7 -10.39 -9.14 5.06
CA GLU A 7 -9.67 -7.89 5.22
C GLU A 7 -8.49 -7.99 6.20
N ASP A 8 -8.61 -8.70 7.32
CA ASP A 8 -7.50 -8.94 8.24
C ASP A 8 -6.43 -9.82 7.61
N LYS A 9 -6.84 -10.82 6.81
CA LYS A 9 -5.91 -11.66 6.06
C LYS A 9 -5.18 -10.85 4.99
N ILE A 10 -5.91 -9.99 4.25
CA ILE A 10 -5.32 -9.06 3.27
C ILE A 10 -4.30 -8.17 3.96
N ALA A 11 -4.69 -7.48 5.03
CA ALA A 11 -3.83 -6.56 5.76
C ALA A 11 -2.58 -7.27 6.29
N LYS A 12 -2.72 -8.48 6.83
CA LYS A 12 -1.59 -9.28 7.31
C LYS A 12 -0.61 -9.63 6.19
N ILE A 13 -1.09 -10.08 5.03
CA ILE A 13 -0.23 -10.43 3.88
C ILE A 13 0.51 -9.20 3.36
N LEU A 14 -0.18 -8.06 3.25
CA LEU A 14 0.43 -6.81 2.80
C LEU A 14 1.45 -6.26 3.81
N LYS A 15 1.22 -6.40 5.12
CA LYS A 15 2.20 -6.04 6.17
C LYS A 15 3.42 -6.96 6.21
N ASP A 16 3.21 -8.26 5.97
CA ASP A 16 4.27 -9.27 5.86
C ASP A 16 5.05 -9.15 4.54
N SER A 17 4.49 -8.43 3.56
CA SER A 17 5.20 -8.15 2.32
C SER A 17 6.29 -7.10 2.54
N ASP A 18 7.37 -7.23 1.77
CA ASP A 18 8.48 -6.28 1.74
C ASP A 18 8.12 -4.95 1.00
N ALA A 19 6.83 -4.75 0.72
CA ALA A 19 6.32 -3.56 0.03
C ALA A 19 6.21 -2.33 0.95
N GLY A 20 6.05 -2.51 2.27
CA GLY A 20 5.94 -1.38 3.20
C GLY A 20 4.79 -0.42 2.90
N PHE A 21 3.58 -0.95 2.66
CA PHE A 21 2.40 -0.17 2.32
C PHE A 21 2.03 0.89 3.36
N LYS A 22 1.58 2.05 2.89
CA LYS A 22 1.00 3.14 3.66
C LYS A 22 -0.27 3.63 2.98
N VAL A 23 -1.18 4.25 3.72
CA VAL A 23 -2.37 4.89 3.13
C VAL A 23 -1.95 6.19 2.45
N ALA A 24 -2.24 6.30 1.16
CA ALA A 24 -2.10 7.51 0.35
C ALA A 24 -3.50 7.99 -0.08
N SER A 25 -3.61 9.28 -0.34
CA SER A 25 -4.85 9.93 -0.76
C SER A 25 -4.64 10.70 -2.05
N ASP A 26 -5.55 10.53 -3.00
CA ASP A 26 -5.62 11.27 -4.26
C ASP A 26 -7.05 11.83 -4.44
N THR A 27 -7.26 12.62 -5.50
CA THR A 27 -8.58 13.03 -6.01
C THR A 27 -9.62 11.90 -6.10
N ASN A 28 -9.19 10.65 -6.32
CA ASN A 28 -10.07 9.48 -6.43
C ASN A 28 -10.35 8.79 -5.08
N GLY A 29 -9.76 9.26 -3.98
CA GLY A 29 -9.93 8.69 -2.63
C GLY A 29 -8.65 8.09 -2.05
N ASN A 30 -8.81 7.24 -1.04
CA ASN A 30 -7.72 6.62 -0.30
C ASN A 30 -7.35 5.26 -0.88
N PHE A 31 -6.06 4.97 -0.97
CA PHE A 31 -5.53 3.69 -1.44
C PHE A 31 -4.25 3.33 -0.68
N LEU A 32 -3.79 2.09 -0.80
CA LEU A 32 -2.49 1.69 -0.27
C LEU A 32 -1.41 1.90 -1.33
N LYS A 33 -0.33 2.55 -0.94
CA LYS A 33 0.86 2.77 -1.75
C LYS A 33 2.07 2.17 -1.06
N SER A 34 2.86 1.38 -1.78
CA SER A 34 4.10 0.79 -1.25
C SER A 34 5.22 1.83 -1.12
N ARG A 35 6.37 1.40 -0.58
CA ARG A 35 7.64 2.10 -0.77
C ARG A 35 8.01 2.21 -2.26
N LEU A 36 8.89 3.16 -2.56
CA LEU A 36 9.47 3.33 -3.90
C LEU A 36 10.46 2.19 -4.17
N PHE A 37 10.32 1.56 -5.34
CA PHE A 37 11.25 0.58 -5.89
C PHE A 37 12.11 1.23 -6.97
N SER A 38 13.40 0.91 -6.97
CA SER A 38 14.36 1.41 -7.95
C SER A 38 14.23 0.76 -9.32
N THR A 39 13.54 -0.38 -9.44
CA THR A 39 13.25 -1.05 -10.71
C THR A 39 11.84 -1.60 -10.75
N GLN A 40 11.26 -1.70 -11.95
CA GLN A 40 9.95 -2.35 -12.14
C GLN A 40 9.99 -3.84 -11.72
N THR A 41 11.13 -4.50 -11.93
CA THR A 41 11.32 -5.93 -11.64
C THR A 41 11.26 -6.23 -10.14
N ASP A 42 11.81 -5.34 -9.30
CA ASP A 42 11.72 -5.48 -7.85
C ASP A 42 10.25 -5.35 -7.38
N ALA A 43 9.53 -4.34 -7.89
CA ALA A 43 8.11 -4.17 -7.61
C ALA A 43 7.29 -5.38 -8.10
N ALA A 44 7.60 -5.92 -9.28
CA ALA A 44 6.94 -7.10 -9.83
C ALA A 44 7.18 -8.36 -8.99
N SER A 45 8.40 -8.57 -8.50
CA SER A 45 8.74 -9.69 -7.63
C SER A 45 7.93 -9.67 -6.34
N VAL A 46 7.81 -8.50 -5.72
CA VAL A 46 6.99 -8.31 -4.52
C VAL A 46 5.50 -8.53 -4.82
N LEU A 47 5.00 -8.00 -5.95
CA LEU A 47 3.61 -8.19 -6.35
C LEU A 47 3.27 -9.66 -6.63
N VAL A 48 4.16 -10.41 -7.28
CA VAL A 48 3.99 -11.85 -7.52
C VAL A 48 3.94 -12.62 -6.19
N ASN A 49 4.78 -12.26 -5.22
CA ASN A 49 4.74 -12.86 -3.88
C ASN A 49 3.45 -12.53 -3.10
N ILE A 50 2.87 -11.34 -3.30
CA ILE A 50 1.56 -11.02 -2.72
C ILE A 50 0.48 -11.87 -3.40
N ARG A 51 0.47 -11.92 -4.73
CA ARG A 51 -0.51 -12.66 -5.54
C ARG A 51 -0.48 -14.18 -5.31
N SER A 52 0.67 -14.75 -4.96
CA SER A 52 0.77 -16.16 -4.61
C SER A 52 0.08 -16.50 -3.28
N LYS A 53 -0.04 -15.52 -2.36
CA LYS A 53 -0.68 -15.67 -1.05
C LYS A 53 -2.16 -15.28 -1.07
N ILE A 54 -2.54 -14.33 -1.92
CA ILE A 54 -3.91 -13.81 -2.04
C ILE A 54 -4.18 -13.18 -3.40
N ASP A 55 -5.35 -13.48 -3.98
CA ASP A 55 -5.79 -12.81 -5.19
C ASP A 55 -6.47 -11.47 -4.83
N LEU A 56 -5.85 -10.37 -5.25
CA LEU A 56 -6.36 -9.02 -5.06
C LEU A 56 -6.77 -8.44 -6.41
N SER A 57 -8.05 -8.15 -6.56
CA SER A 57 -8.53 -7.26 -7.62
C SER A 57 -8.07 -5.84 -7.27
N TYR A 58 -7.62 -5.05 -8.26
CA TYR A 58 -7.23 -3.64 -8.10
C TYR A 58 -5.87 -3.36 -7.42
N ILE A 59 -4.93 -4.30 -7.51
CA ILE A 59 -3.50 -4.06 -7.22
C ILE A 59 -2.71 -3.93 -8.52
N ALA A 60 -1.86 -2.91 -8.63
CA ALA A 60 -1.09 -2.61 -9.83
C ALA A 60 0.28 -2.02 -9.48
N ILE A 61 1.19 -2.01 -10.47
CA ILE A 61 2.46 -1.29 -10.39
C ILE A 61 2.31 0.01 -11.18
N GLU A 62 2.64 1.12 -10.54
CA GLU A 62 2.62 2.45 -11.14
C GLU A 62 4.01 3.07 -11.11
N VAL A 63 4.29 3.96 -12.07
CA VAL A 63 5.53 4.72 -12.12
C VAL A 63 5.40 5.96 -11.25
N GLU A 64 6.47 6.32 -10.52
CA GLU A 64 6.53 7.59 -9.80
C GLU A 64 6.33 8.78 -10.75
N PRO A 65 5.55 9.80 -10.36
CA PRO A 65 5.56 11.09 -11.04
C PRO A 65 6.97 11.67 -11.16
N GLY A 66 7.52 11.70 -12.37
CA GLY A 66 8.91 12.10 -12.63
C GLY A 66 9.85 10.95 -13.03
N GLY A 67 9.35 9.71 -13.09
CA GLY A 67 10.01 8.57 -13.72
C GLY A 67 11.20 8.00 -12.95
N ARG A 68 11.33 8.30 -11.65
CA ARG A 68 12.51 7.92 -10.85
C ARG A 68 12.36 6.58 -10.14
N GLY A 69 11.20 5.93 -10.24
CA GLY A 69 11.01 4.56 -9.76
C GLY A 69 9.57 4.09 -9.87
N TRP A 70 9.24 3.03 -9.15
CA TRP A 70 7.95 2.34 -9.23
C TRP A 70 7.33 2.12 -7.85
N TYR A 71 6.01 2.16 -7.78
CA TYR A 71 5.21 1.85 -6.61
C TYR A 71 4.25 0.72 -6.91
N ILE A 72 3.85 -0.04 -5.90
CA ILE A 72 2.69 -0.91 -5.94
C ILE A 72 1.55 -0.12 -5.31
N VAL A 73 0.45 0.03 -6.04
CA VAL A 73 -0.78 0.66 -5.56
C VAL A 73 -1.87 -0.39 -5.43
N TYR A 74 -2.66 -0.30 -4.37
CA TYR A 74 -3.79 -1.17 -4.14
C TYR A 74 -4.99 -0.36 -3.67
N ASN A 75 -6.06 -0.36 -4.47
CA ASN A 75 -7.33 0.26 -4.08
C ASN A 75 -8.05 -0.66 -3.08
N ALA A 76 -7.71 -0.50 -1.81
CA ALA A 76 -8.16 -1.37 -0.73
C ALA A 76 -9.49 -0.91 -0.12
N ASN A 77 -10.27 -1.85 0.40
CA ASN A 77 -11.47 -1.52 1.17
C ASN A 77 -11.11 -0.70 2.44
N PRO A 78 -12.02 0.17 2.94
CA PRO A 78 -11.79 0.97 4.15
C PRO A 78 -11.34 0.16 5.36
N ALA A 79 -11.86 -1.06 5.52
CA ALA A 79 -11.47 -1.96 6.61
C ALA A 79 -10.01 -2.44 6.54
N VAL A 80 -9.44 -2.54 5.33
CA VAL A 80 -8.01 -2.81 5.13
C VAL A 80 -7.21 -1.53 5.36
N LEU A 81 -7.62 -0.41 4.77
CA LEU A 81 -6.94 0.90 4.89
C LEU A 81 -6.74 1.31 6.36
N ASN A 82 -7.77 1.14 7.20
CA ASN A 82 -7.74 1.47 8.62
C ASN A 82 -6.70 0.67 9.43
N GLN A 83 -6.09 -0.37 8.84
CA GLN A 83 -5.03 -1.15 9.47
C GLN A 83 -3.62 -0.68 9.11
N PHE A 84 -3.46 0.29 8.22
CA PHE A 84 -2.17 0.82 7.77
C PHE A 84 -1.95 2.24 8.29
N PRO A 85 -0.69 2.62 8.55
CA PRO A 85 -0.36 4.01 8.83
C PRO A 85 -0.65 4.84 7.58
N HIS A 86 -1.16 6.05 7.76
CA HIS A 86 -1.21 7.03 6.68
C HIS A 86 0.21 7.48 6.35
N GLU A 87 0.50 7.71 5.07
CA GLU A 87 1.67 8.52 4.71
C GLU A 87 1.56 9.78 5.54
N GLY A 88 2.56 10.00 6.41
CA GLY A 88 2.52 11.09 7.34
C GLY A 88 2.22 12.35 6.54
N ILE A 89 1.14 13.04 6.92
CA ILE A 89 1.25 14.49 6.97
C ILE A 89 2.51 14.66 7.81
N GLU A 90 3.63 15.00 7.19
CA GLU A 90 4.70 15.66 7.91
C GLU A 90 3.98 16.78 8.64
N ASN A 91 3.71 16.57 9.93
CA ASN A 91 3.38 17.65 10.82
C ASN A 91 4.66 18.47 10.83
N ASN A 92 4.81 19.30 9.81
CA ASN A 92 5.63 20.47 9.86
C ASN A 92 5.06 21.22 11.04
N SER A 93 5.74 21.02 12.18
CA SER A 93 5.51 21.65 13.46
C SER A 93 4.97 23.05 13.22
N LEU A 94 3.67 23.24 13.42
CA LEU A 94 3.13 24.58 13.57
C LEU A 94 3.83 25.13 14.82
N PRO A 95 4.61 26.22 14.75
CA PRO A 95 5.08 26.85 15.96
C PRO A 95 3.84 27.29 16.74
N GLU A 96 3.69 26.77 17.96
CA GLU A 96 2.70 27.28 18.90
C GLU A 96 2.97 28.77 19.16
N PRO A 97 1.92 29.61 19.26
CA PRO A 97 2.06 31.06 19.46
C PRO A 97 2.64 31.45 20.84
#